data_AF-A0AAJ0LXL0-F1
#
_entry.id   AF-A0AAJ0LXL0-F1
#
_cell.length_a   1.000
_cell.length_b   1.000
_cell.length_c   1.000
_cell.angle_alpha   90.00
_cell.angle_beta   90.00
_cell.angle_gamma   90.00
#
_symmetry.space_group_name_H-M   'P 1'
#
loop_
_entity.id
_entity.type
_entity.pdbx_description
1 polymer ?
#
loop_
_entity_poly.entity_id
_entity_poly.type
_entity_poly.pdbx_seq_one_letter_code
_entity_poly.pdbx_strand_id
1 'polypeptide(L)'
;MSMTKSITGLVCGILTQQGVLDVEKFVTAYVPGMEGTQYEKVTVRECLDMRSGNAFDDSSPAYRKAWAWIPLNSDDKPTDLHQFISTFEWVPAPKADGLEGAAFDYNSANTDLVGWVVERATGKKFADLVSELIWQPMGAESDAYVTVDRAGSARAAGGMCATVRDIARLGQLVLHDDNGVVPIGWINNMLNNGPK
;
A
#
# COMPACT_ATOMS: atom_id res chain seq x y z
N MET A 1 5.96 3.65 -10.75
CA MET A 1 6.06 2.20 -11.09
C MET A 1 6.00 1.38 -9.81
N SER A 2 5.65 0.09 -9.87
CA SER A 2 5.27 -0.73 -8.71
C SER A 2 6.33 -1.01 -7.64
N MET A 3 7.57 -0.51 -7.79
CA MET A 3 8.59 -0.58 -6.74
C MET A 3 8.15 0.07 -5.42
N THR A 4 7.28 1.09 -5.49
CA THR A 4 6.72 1.74 -4.29
C THR A 4 5.97 0.76 -3.40
N LYS A 5 5.38 -0.31 -3.95
CA LYS A 5 4.64 -1.31 -3.17
C LYS A 5 5.51 -2.00 -2.14
N SER A 6 6.76 -2.30 -2.49
CA SER A 6 7.73 -2.89 -1.57
C SER A 6 8.03 -1.93 -0.41
N ILE A 7 8.17 -0.63 -0.68
CA ILE A 7 8.38 0.39 0.36
C ILE A 7 7.17 0.47 1.30
N THR A 8 5.95 0.47 0.75
CA THR A 8 4.71 0.41 1.53
C THR A 8 4.68 -0.83 2.45
N GLY A 9 5.06 -2.00 1.93
CA GLY A 9 5.16 -3.22 2.71
C GLY A 9 6.19 -3.13 3.85
N LEU A 10 7.33 -2.48 3.62
CA LEU A 10 8.34 -2.25 4.66
C LEU A 10 7.83 -1.31 5.76
N VAL A 11 7.13 -0.22 5.38
CA VAL A 11 6.47 0.69 6.34
C VAL A 11 5.48 -0.09 7.22
N CYS A 12 4.66 -0.96 6.63
CA CYS A 12 3.75 -1.82 7.38
C CYS A 12 4.48 -2.72 8.38
N GLY A 13 5.59 -3.35 7.96
CA GLY A 13 6.40 -4.19 8.83
C GLY A 13 6.93 -3.43 10.05
N ILE A 14 7.48 -2.23 9.84
CA ILE A 14 7.98 -1.36 10.90
C ILE A 14 6.85 -0.96 11.87
N LEU A 15 5.72 -0.49 11.33
CA LEU A 15 4.57 -0.09 12.15
C LEU A 15 3.94 -1.26 12.92
N THR A 16 4.04 -2.48 12.37
CA THR A 16 3.59 -3.70 13.04
C THR A 16 4.46 -4.01 14.25
N GLN A 17 5.78 -3.95 14.09
CA GLN A 17 6.71 -4.14 15.20
C GLN A 17 6.57 -3.07 16.29
N GLN A 18 6.19 -1.85 15.91
CA GLN A 18 5.90 -0.76 16.85
C GLN A 18 4.55 -0.89 17.56
N GLY A 19 3.70 -1.84 17.17
CA GLY A 19 2.35 -2.02 17.73
C GLY A 19 1.34 -0.96 17.29
N VAL A 20 1.66 -0.15 16.28
CA VAL A 20 0.78 0.89 15.72
C VAL A 20 -0.17 0.31 14.67
N LEU A 21 0.32 -0.68 13.91
CA LEU A 21 -0.45 -1.40 12.90
C LEU A 21 -0.59 -2.86 13.32
N ASP A 22 -1.79 -3.40 13.23
CA ASP A 22 -2.06 -4.83 13.27
C ASP A 22 -2.60 -5.25 11.90
N VAL A 23 -1.78 -6.03 11.19
CA VAL A 23 -2.03 -6.44 9.81
C VAL A 23 -3.08 -7.54 9.70
N GLU A 24 -3.39 -8.24 10.80
CA GLU A 24 -4.42 -9.28 10.82
C GLU A 24 -5.81 -8.70 11.08
N LYS A 25 -5.91 -7.40 11.38
CA LYS A 25 -7.20 -6.70 11.46
C LYS A 25 -7.76 -6.38 10.08
N PHE A 26 -9.09 -6.31 9.99
CA PHE A 26 -9.78 -5.78 8.83
C PHE A 26 -9.40 -4.33 8.55
N VAL A 27 -9.34 -3.98 7.26
CA VAL A 27 -9.05 -2.60 6.82
C VAL A 27 -10.05 -1.59 7.37
N THR A 28 -11.30 -2.01 7.59
CA THR A 28 -12.39 -1.22 8.23
C THR A 28 -12.04 -0.76 9.65
N ALA A 29 -11.11 -1.43 10.34
CA ALA A 29 -10.63 -0.99 11.65
C ALA A 29 -9.84 0.33 11.59
N TYR A 30 -9.27 0.67 10.43
CA TYR A 30 -8.46 1.88 10.22
C TYR A 30 -9.16 2.90 9.31
N VAL A 31 -9.89 2.40 8.31
CA VAL A 31 -10.62 3.18 7.32
C VAL A 31 -12.13 2.91 7.48
N PRO A 32 -12.80 3.58 8.44
CA PRO A 32 -14.25 3.45 8.59
C PRO A 32 -14.97 4.01 7.36
N GLY A 33 -16.14 3.45 7.01
CA GLY A 33 -16.89 3.81 5.80
C GLY A 33 -16.67 2.87 4.61
N MET A 34 -15.97 1.75 4.83
CA MET A 34 -15.77 0.68 3.84
C MET A 34 -16.80 -0.45 3.98
N GLU A 35 -17.78 -0.31 4.86
CA GLU A 35 -18.89 -1.26 5.02
C GLU A 35 -19.70 -1.37 3.72
N GLY A 36 -20.03 -2.60 3.30
CA GLY A 36 -20.71 -2.89 2.04
C GLY A 36 -19.80 -2.91 0.80
N THR A 37 -18.54 -2.52 0.92
CA THR A 37 -17.55 -2.64 -0.17
C THR A 37 -16.91 -4.03 -0.18
N GLN A 38 -16.20 -4.36 -1.26
CA GLN A 38 -15.40 -5.59 -1.35
C GLN A 38 -14.32 -5.67 -0.27
N TYR A 39 -13.96 -4.54 0.36
CA TYR A 39 -12.96 -4.45 1.42
C TYR A 39 -13.52 -4.65 2.84
N GLU A 40 -14.84 -4.76 3.04
CA GLU A 40 -15.47 -4.79 4.38
C GLU A 40 -14.82 -5.82 5.33
N LYS A 41 -14.54 -7.01 4.80
CA LYS A 41 -14.01 -8.18 5.55
C LYS A 41 -12.63 -8.60 5.06
N VAL A 42 -11.88 -7.68 4.49
CA VAL A 42 -10.52 -7.91 4.01
C VAL A 42 -9.53 -7.41 5.06
N THR A 43 -8.56 -8.24 5.44
CA THR A 43 -7.48 -7.85 6.35
C THR A 43 -6.42 -7.01 5.64
N VAL A 44 -5.66 -6.23 6.40
CA VAL A 44 -4.51 -5.51 5.84
C VAL A 44 -3.49 -6.50 5.25
N ARG A 45 -3.32 -7.66 5.88
CA ARG A 45 -2.52 -8.80 5.40
C ARG A 45 -2.97 -9.26 4.02
N GLU A 46 -4.27 -9.51 3.84
CA GLU A 46 -4.83 -9.92 2.55
C GLU A 46 -4.61 -8.86 1.46
N CYS A 47 -4.63 -7.56 1.80
CA CYS A 47 -4.24 -6.52 0.85
C CYS A 47 -2.74 -6.56 0.50
N LEU A 48 -1.86 -6.72 1.49
CA LEU A 48 -0.40 -6.82 1.30
C LEU A 48 -0.03 -8.02 0.42
N ASP A 49 -0.74 -9.15 0.60
CA ASP A 49 -0.49 -10.40 -0.11
C ASP A 49 -1.22 -10.47 -1.46
N MET A 50 -1.91 -9.39 -1.86
CA MET A 50 -2.67 -9.30 -3.12
C MET A 50 -3.80 -10.34 -3.22
N ARG A 51 -4.53 -10.54 -2.13
CA ARG A 51 -5.56 -11.58 -1.94
C ARG A 51 -6.89 -11.02 -1.45
N SER A 52 -7.15 -9.75 -1.74
CA SER A 52 -8.39 -9.06 -1.36
C SER A 52 -9.61 -9.51 -2.16
N GLY A 53 -9.42 -10.20 -3.30
CA GLY A 53 -10.51 -10.65 -4.17
C GLY A 53 -11.17 -9.53 -4.96
N ASN A 54 -10.55 -8.35 -5.03
CA ASN A 54 -11.04 -7.21 -5.81
C ASN A 54 -10.75 -7.41 -7.29
N ALA A 55 -11.80 -7.48 -8.11
CA ALA A 55 -11.67 -7.37 -9.56
C ALA A 55 -11.28 -5.92 -9.92
N PHE A 56 -10.02 -5.71 -10.26
CA PHE A 56 -9.47 -4.39 -10.54
C PHE A 56 -8.63 -4.39 -11.80
N ASP A 57 -8.77 -3.33 -12.59
CA ASP A 57 -7.93 -3.06 -13.76
C ASP A 57 -7.17 -1.75 -13.57
N ASP A 58 -5.85 -1.86 -13.47
CA ASP A 58 -4.89 -0.75 -13.39
C ASP A 58 -4.94 0.18 -14.62
N SER A 59 -5.47 -0.31 -15.74
CA SER A 59 -5.68 0.46 -16.96
C SER A 59 -6.99 1.25 -16.98
N SER A 60 -7.88 1.01 -16.00
CA SER A 60 -9.21 1.61 -15.99
C SER A 60 -9.17 3.14 -16.01
N PRO A 61 -9.99 3.80 -16.85
CA PRO A 61 -10.07 5.26 -16.89
C PRO A 61 -10.47 5.87 -15.54
N ALA A 62 -11.31 5.19 -14.77
CA ALA A 62 -11.75 5.65 -13.44
C ALA A 62 -10.56 5.79 -12.48
N TYR A 63 -9.73 4.75 -12.35
CA TYR A 63 -8.53 4.80 -11.51
C TYR A 63 -7.54 5.87 -11.99
N ARG A 64 -7.33 5.98 -13.31
CA ARG A 64 -6.40 6.97 -13.88
C ARG A 64 -6.89 8.42 -13.70
N LYS A 65 -8.20 8.65 -13.69
CA LYS A 65 -8.81 9.96 -13.36
C LYS A 65 -8.71 10.26 -11.86
N ALA A 66 -8.98 9.27 -11.01
CA ALA A 66 -8.81 9.38 -9.56
C ALA A 66 -7.37 9.76 -9.19
N TRP A 67 -6.39 9.24 -9.93
CA TRP A 67 -4.98 9.60 -9.78
C TRP A 67 -4.54 10.90 -10.47
N ALA A 68 -5.46 11.61 -11.13
CA ALA A 68 -5.14 12.80 -11.94
C ALA A 68 -4.11 12.57 -13.07
N TRP A 69 -3.91 11.33 -13.51
CA TRP A 69 -3.11 11.01 -14.69
C TRP A 69 -3.83 11.35 -16.00
N ILE A 70 -5.16 11.28 -15.97
CA ILE A 70 -6.03 11.72 -17.06
C ILE A 70 -6.89 12.85 -16.51
N PRO A 71 -7.05 13.98 -17.23
CA PRO A 71 -7.93 15.05 -16.80
C PRO A 71 -9.39 14.57 -16.72
N LEU A 72 -10.15 15.23 -15.85
CA LEU A 72 -11.60 15.09 -15.84
C LEU A 72 -12.19 15.81 -17.05
N ASN A 73 -13.20 15.20 -17.68
CA ASN A 73 -14.05 15.84 -18.67
C ASN A 73 -15.05 16.79 -17.98
N SER A 74 -15.72 17.65 -18.75
CA SER A 74 -16.71 18.61 -18.23
C SER A 74 -17.84 17.95 -17.42
N ASP A 75 -18.21 16.72 -17.78
CA ASP A 75 -19.35 16.01 -17.23
C ASP A 75 -18.95 14.99 -16.14
N ASP A 76 -17.64 14.82 -15.89
CA ASP A 76 -17.15 13.94 -14.85
C ASP A 76 -17.40 14.57 -13.47
N LYS A 77 -17.88 13.76 -12.52
CA LYS A 77 -17.86 14.15 -11.11
C LYS A 77 -16.40 14.18 -10.62
N PRO A 78 -16.00 15.20 -9.84
CA PRO A 78 -14.71 15.19 -9.15
C PRO A 78 -14.54 13.89 -8.36
N THR A 79 -13.36 13.29 -8.45
CA THR A 79 -13.00 12.06 -7.73
C THR A 79 -11.53 12.11 -7.33
N ASP A 80 -11.18 11.27 -6.38
CA ASP A 80 -9.85 11.10 -5.79
C ASP A 80 -9.61 9.61 -5.51
N LEU A 81 -8.40 9.25 -5.12
CA LEU A 81 -7.99 7.85 -4.94
C LEU A 81 -8.83 7.14 -3.87
N HIS A 82 -9.11 7.80 -2.76
CA HIS A 82 -9.88 7.23 -1.66
C HIS A 82 -11.35 7.01 -2.03
N GLN A 83 -11.97 7.98 -2.71
CA GLN A 83 -13.31 7.84 -3.26
C GLN A 83 -13.39 6.68 -4.24
N PHE A 84 -12.44 6.57 -5.17
CA PHE A 84 -12.38 5.46 -6.12
C PHE A 84 -12.28 4.11 -5.41
N ILE A 85 -11.40 3.97 -4.41
CA ILE A 85 -11.27 2.74 -3.62
C ILE A 85 -12.56 2.42 -2.85
N SER A 86 -13.33 3.44 -2.47
CA SER A 86 -14.62 3.22 -1.80
C SER A 86 -15.73 2.76 -2.76
N THR A 87 -15.48 2.69 -4.08
CA THR A 87 -16.48 2.25 -5.08
C THR A 87 -16.45 0.76 -5.41
N PHE A 88 -15.50 -0.01 -4.86
CA PHE A 88 -15.44 -1.44 -5.12
C PHE A 88 -16.62 -2.16 -4.47
N GLU A 89 -17.61 -2.50 -5.28
CA GLU A 89 -18.78 -3.26 -4.85
C GLU A 89 -18.39 -4.70 -4.51
N TRP A 90 -19.07 -5.27 -3.51
CA TRP A 90 -18.83 -6.65 -3.13
C TRP A 90 -19.18 -7.61 -4.27
N VAL A 91 -18.23 -8.50 -4.60
CA VAL A 91 -18.41 -9.59 -5.56
C VAL A 91 -17.79 -10.88 -5.01
N PRO A 92 -18.39 -12.06 -5.28
CA PRO A 92 -17.76 -13.33 -4.93
C PRO A 92 -16.40 -13.48 -5.62
N ALA A 93 -15.34 -13.68 -4.83
CA ALA A 93 -14.00 -13.92 -5.34
C ALA A 93 -13.61 -15.41 -5.22
N PRO A 94 -12.83 -15.96 -6.16
CA PRO A 94 -12.24 -17.29 -5.99
C PRO A 94 -11.43 -17.34 -4.70
N LYS A 95 -11.62 -18.39 -3.90
CA LYS A 95 -10.79 -18.61 -2.72
C LYS A 95 -9.44 -19.18 -3.12
N ALA A 96 -8.41 -18.87 -2.34
CA ALA A 96 -7.16 -19.58 -2.49
C ALA A 96 -7.24 -20.99 -1.91
N ASP A 97 -6.47 -21.90 -2.49
CA ASP A 97 -6.33 -23.24 -1.95
C ASP A 97 -5.49 -23.22 -0.67
N GLY A 98 -6.08 -23.71 0.43
CA GLY A 98 -5.38 -23.94 1.70
C GLY A 98 -4.97 -22.69 2.49
N LEU A 99 -5.46 -21.49 2.13
CA LEU A 99 -5.10 -20.22 2.77
C LEU A 99 -6.35 -19.35 3.00
N GLU A 100 -6.30 -18.44 3.98
CA GLU A 100 -7.34 -17.43 4.19
C GLU A 100 -7.29 -16.34 3.10
N GLY A 101 -8.45 -15.79 2.73
CA GLY A 101 -8.58 -14.79 1.67
C GLY A 101 -8.81 -15.36 0.27
N ALA A 102 -8.86 -14.46 -0.72
CA ALA A 102 -9.06 -14.82 -2.12
C ALA A 102 -7.79 -15.37 -2.76
N ALA A 103 -7.92 -15.96 -3.95
CA ALA A 103 -6.79 -16.28 -4.82
C ALA A 103 -5.98 -15.00 -5.11
N PHE A 104 -4.68 -15.17 -5.32
CA PHE A 104 -3.79 -14.05 -5.66
C PHE A 104 -4.25 -13.36 -6.95
N ASP A 105 -4.41 -12.03 -6.87
CA ASP A 105 -4.69 -11.15 -8.00
C ASP A 105 -3.94 -9.83 -7.84
N TYR A 106 -3.07 -9.51 -8.80
CA TYR A 106 -2.18 -8.35 -8.71
C TYR A 106 -2.95 -7.05 -8.85
N ASN A 107 -3.04 -6.28 -7.76
CA ASN A 107 -3.98 -5.17 -7.67
C ASN A 107 -3.37 -3.94 -6.99
N SER A 108 -3.17 -2.85 -7.73
CA SER A 108 -2.62 -1.61 -7.16
C SER A 108 -3.55 -0.91 -6.17
N ALA A 109 -4.87 -1.04 -6.31
CA ALA A 109 -5.82 -0.46 -5.36
C ALA A 109 -5.64 -1.04 -3.94
N ASN A 110 -5.22 -2.31 -3.82
CA ASN A 110 -4.86 -2.89 -2.53
C ASN A 110 -3.73 -2.12 -1.84
N THR A 111 -2.66 -1.82 -2.58
CA THR A 111 -1.52 -1.11 -1.99
C THR A 111 -1.84 0.35 -1.71
N ASP A 112 -2.64 0.99 -2.55
CA ASP A 112 -3.13 2.35 -2.29
C ASP A 112 -4.02 2.39 -1.03
N LEU A 113 -4.89 1.40 -0.83
CA LEU A 113 -5.66 1.25 0.41
C LEU A 113 -4.74 1.01 1.62
N VAL A 114 -3.70 0.18 1.49
CA VAL A 114 -2.71 -0.02 2.57
C VAL A 114 -1.98 1.30 2.90
N GLY A 115 -1.65 2.10 1.88
CA GLY A 115 -1.13 3.46 2.06
C GLY A 115 -2.06 4.32 2.92
N TRP A 116 -3.35 4.30 2.60
CA TRP A 116 -4.36 5.01 3.38
C TRP A 116 -4.48 4.46 4.81
N VAL A 117 -4.45 3.13 5.00
CA VAL A 117 -4.47 2.48 6.32
C VAL A 117 -3.30 2.96 7.19
N VAL A 118 -2.07 3.02 6.67
CA VAL A 118 -0.92 3.47 7.48
C VAL A 118 -0.99 4.94 7.84
N GLU A 119 -1.53 5.79 6.95
CA GLU A 119 -1.81 7.20 7.29
C GLU A 119 -2.86 7.31 8.40
N ARG A 120 -3.92 6.49 8.34
CA ARG A 120 -4.98 6.47 9.37
C ARG A 120 -4.51 5.93 10.71
N ALA A 121 -3.69 4.89 10.71
CA ALA A 121 -3.14 4.28 11.92
C ALA A 121 -2.19 5.23 12.67
N THR A 122 -1.48 6.10 11.94
CA THR A 122 -0.42 6.96 12.51
C THR A 122 -0.82 8.43 12.65
N GLY A 123 -1.81 8.89 11.86
CA GLY A 123 -2.12 10.31 11.69
C GLY A 123 -1.09 11.09 10.87
N LYS A 124 -0.10 10.43 10.26
CA LYS A 124 0.96 11.05 9.46
C LYS A 124 0.76 10.81 7.97
N LYS A 125 1.35 11.66 7.13
CA LYS A 125 1.34 11.46 5.67
C LYS A 125 2.28 10.32 5.28
N PHE A 126 1.93 9.61 4.22
CA PHE A 126 2.71 8.48 3.70
C PHE A 126 4.15 8.89 3.37
N ALA A 127 4.35 10.06 2.77
CA ALA A 127 5.69 10.57 2.47
C ALA A 127 6.53 10.81 3.75
N ASP A 128 5.90 11.32 4.81
CA ASP A 128 6.57 11.53 6.10
C ASP A 128 6.93 10.19 6.74
N LEU A 129 6.01 9.21 6.72
CA LEU A 129 6.27 7.86 7.22
C LEU A 129 7.43 7.20 6.49
N VAL A 130 7.46 7.25 5.14
CA VAL A 130 8.58 6.72 4.36
C VAL A 130 9.88 7.44 4.70
N SER A 131 9.84 8.76 4.85
CA SER A 131 11.01 9.57 5.19
C SER A 131 11.58 9.19 6.55
N GLU A 132 10.75 9.21 7.58
CA GLU A 132 11.14 8.98 8.98
C GLU A 132 11.54 7.53 9.24
N LEU A 133 10.80 6.56 8.68
CA LEU A 133 10.97 5.15 9.04
C LEU A 133 11.98 4.42 8.16
N ILE A 134 12.21 4.88 6.92
CA ILE A 134 13.05 4.17 5.96
C ILE A 134 14.11 5.09 5.36
N TRP A 135 13.70 6.20 4.74
CA TRP A 135 14.55 6.99 3.86
C TRP A 135 15.72 7.65 4.60
N GLN A 136 15.44 8.34 5.69
CA GLN A 136 16.47 8.94 6.54
C GLN A 136 17.28 7.86 7.30
N PRO A 137 16.67 6.85 7.94
CA PRO A 137 17.43 5.79 8.63
C PRO A 137 18.37 4.98 7.74
N MET A 138 18.02 4.74 6.47
CA MET A 138 18.89 4.01 5.53
C MET A 138 20.05 4.87 4.98
N GLY A 139 20.10 6.16 5.34
CA GLY A 139 21.14 7.08 4.88
C GLY A 139 21.01 7.45 3.40
N ALA A 140 19.77 7.69 2.92
CA ALA A 140 19.56 8.20 1.57
C ALA A 140 20.28 9.54 1.35
N GLU A 141 20.85 9.73 0.17
CA GLU A 141 21.65 10.92 -0.16
C GLU A 141 20.83 12.00 -0.90
N SER A 142 19.64 11.65 -1.38
CA SER A 142 18.77 12.56 -2.10
C SER A 142 17.33 12.40 -1.63
N ASP A 143 16.58 13.50 -1.72
CA ASP A 143 15.14 13.47 -1.48
C ASP A 143 14.47 12.53 -2.49
N ALA A 144 13.48 11.78 -2.00
CA ALA A 144 12.50 11.10 -2.85
C ALA A 144 11.20 11.90 -2.86
N TYR A 145 10.41 11.69 -3.91
CA TYR A 145 9.11 12.33 -4.06
C TYR A 145 8.03 11.27 -4.20
N VAL A 146 6.88 11.50 -3.56
CA VAL A 146 5.67 10.71 -3.78
C VAL A 146 4.69 11.60 -4.53
N THR A 147 4.22 11.14 -5.68
CA THR A 147 3.11 11.81 -6.38
C THR A 147 1.83 11.72 -5.54
N VAL A 148 0.94 12.71 -5.67
CA VAL A 148 -0.34 12.82 -4.94
C VAL A 148 -1.51 13.04 -5.91
N ASP A 149 -2.71 12.62 -5.51
CA ASP A 149 -3.94 12.94 -6.23
C ASP A 149 -4.41 14.38 -5.97
N ARG A 150 -5.62 14.70 -6.45
CA ARG A 150 -6.23 16.04 -6.32
C ARG A 150 -6.55 16.43 -4.87
N ALA A 151 -6.71 15.45 -3.99
CA ALA A 151 -6.98 15.62 -2.56
C ALA A 151 -5.68 15.59 -1.72
N GLY A 152 -4.52 15.37 -2.34
CA GLY A 152 -3.24 15.24 -1.65
C GLY A 152 -3.00 13.83 -1.07
N SER A 153 -3.75 12.82 -1.50
CA SER A 153 -3.55 11.42 -1.10
C SER A 153 -2.38 10.82 -1.88
N ALA A 154 -1.49 10.11 -1.19
CA ALA A 154 -0.30 9.52 -1.80
C ALA A 154 -0.63 8.24 -2.58
N ARG A 155 0.03 8.02 -3.72
CA ARG A 155 -0.02 6.73 -4.42
C ARG A 155 1.03 5.78 -3.91
N ALA A 156 0.67 5.11 -2.84
CA ALA A 156 1.47 4.07 -2.22
C ALA A 156 1.71 2.86 -3.16
N ALA A 157 0.90 2.69 -4.21
CA ALA A 157 1.08 1.60 -5.16
C ALA A 157 2.17 1.82 -6.21
N GLY A 158 2.64 3.04 -6.42
CA GLY A 158 3.60 3.30 -7.49
C GLY A 158 4.04 4.74 -7.72
N GLY A 159 3.76 5.65 -6.78
CA GLY A 159 3.94 7.08 -6.93
C GLY A 159 5.33 7.61 -6.62
N MET A 160 6.27 6.76 -6.16
CA MET A 160 7.61 7.21 -5.76
C MET A 160 8.58 7.41 -6.93
N CYS A 161 9.36 8.49 -6.84
CA CYS A 161 10.53 8.77 -7.66
C CYS A 161 11.75 9.01 -6.76
N ALA A 162 12.87 8.37 -7.09
CA ALA A 162 14.11 8.45 -6.32
C ALA A 162 15.32 8.19 -7.24
N THR A 163 16.53 8.48 -6.74
CA THR A 163 17.77 8.16 -7.47
C THR A 163 18.00 6.65 -7.49
N VAL A 164 18.68 6.15 -8.54
CA VAL A 164 19.04 4.73 -8.64
C VAL A 164 19.89 4.28 -7.46
N ARG A 165 20.77 5.17 -6.96
CA ARG A 165 21.67 4.86 -5.84
C ARG A 165 20.91 4.67 -4.52
N ASP A 166 19.91 5.50 -4.25
CA ASP A 166 19.10 5.35 -3.03
C ASP A 166 18.13 4.17 -3.12
N ILE A 167 17.66 3.81 -4.33
CA ILE A 167 16.95 2.53 -4.52
C ILE A 167 17.89 1.33 -4.28
N ALA A 168 19.17 1.42 -4.68
CA ALA A 168 20.14 0.36 -4.36
C ALA A 168 20.41 0.24 -2.85
N ARG A 169 20.40 1.36 -2.11
CA ARG A 169 20.47 1.35 -0.62
C ARG A 169 19.29 0.63 0.00
N LEU A 170 18.08 0.85 -0.50
CA LEU A 170 16.90 0.10 -0.06
C LEU A 170 17.07 -1.42 -0.29
N GLY A 171 17.63 -1.82 -1.45
CA GLY A 171 17.96 -3.22 -1.71
C GLY A 171 19.00 -3.77 -0.72
N GLN A 172 20.04 -2.99 -0.41
CA GLN A 172 21.04 -3.35 0.59
C GLN A 172 20.43 -3.47 1.98
N LEU A 173 19.49 -2.59 2.35
CA LEU A 173 18.76 -2.66 3.62
C LEU A 173 18.01 -4.00 3.76
N VAL A 174 17.36 -4.47 2.70
CA VAL A 174 16.65 -5.76 2.73
C VAL A 174 17.62 -6.95 2.80
N LEU A 175 18.79 -6.85 2.17
CA LEU A 175 19.81 -7.91 2.22
C LEU A 175 20.55 -7.95 3.56
N HIS A 176 20.83 -6.78 4.14
CA HIS A 176 21.65 -6.62 5.32
C HIS A 176 21.30 -5.31 6.04
N ASP A 177 20.44 -5.42 7.04
CA ASP A 177 20.04 -4.28 7.87
C ASP A 177 20.91 -4.19 9.13
N ASP A 178 22.09 -3.56 8.99
CA ASP A 178 23.03 -3.36 10.10
C ASP A 178 22.44 -2.55 11.27
N ASN A 179 21.44 -1.70 10.98
CA ASN A 179 20.87 -0.77 11.94
C ASN A 179 19.50 -1.22 12.48
N GLY A 180 18.96 -2.34 11.98
CA GLY A 180 17.66 -2.85 12.36
C GLY A 180 16.50 -1.90 12.06
N VAL A 181 16.58 -1.16 10.95
CA VAL A 181 15.53 -0.25 10.46
C VAL A 181 14.22 -1.01 10.22
N VAL A 182 14.29 -2.16 9.57
CA VAL A 182 13.16 -3.05 9.26
C VAL A 182 13.26 -4.29 10.15
N PRO A 183 12.15 -4.73 10.78
CA PRO A 183 12.16 -5.94 11.59
C PRO A 183 12.62 -7.17 10.81
N ILE A 184 13.67 -7.85 11.28
CA ILE A 184 14.25 -9.01 10.59
C ILE A 184 13.23 -10.14 10.39
N GLY A 185 12.28 -10.31 11.33
CA GLY A 185 11.18 -11.27 11.19
C GLY A 185 10.27 -10.96 10.00
N TRP A 186 10.05 -9.67 9.71
CA TRP A 186 9.28 -9.22 8.54
C TRP A 186 10.03 -9.50 7.23
N ILE A 187 11.33 -9.18 7.17
CA ILE A 187 12.19 -9.51 6.02
C ILE A 187 12.17 -11.02 5.75
N ASN A 188 12.39 -11.82 6.79
CA ASN A 188 12.38 -13.28 6.67
C ASN A 188 11.03 -13.81 6.20
N ASN A 189 9.91 -13.23 6.65
CA ASN A 189 8.59 -13.62 6.18
C ASN A 189 8.41 -13.34 4.67
N MET A 190 8.83 -12.16 4.19
CA MET A 190 8.79 -11.82 2.76
C MET A 190 9.65 -12.77 1.91
N LEU A 191 10.83 -13.18 2.39
CA LEU A 191 11.74 -14.07 1.66
C LEU A 191 11.28 -15.54 1.64
N ASN A 192 10.38 -15.93 2.55
CA ASN A 192 9.93 -17.32 2.72
C ASN A 192 8.47 -17.56 2.30
N ASN A 193 7.94 -16.74 1.38
CA ASN A 193 6.58 -16.81 0.82
C ASN A 193 5.43 -16.52 1.81
N GLY A 194 5.64 -15.64 2.79
CA GLY A 194 4.58 -15.22 3.71
C GLY A 194 4.32 -16.21 4.86
N PRO A 195 3.36 -15.93 5.75
CA PRO A 195 2.91 -16.92 6.72
C PRO A 195 2.33 -18.14 6.00
N LYS A 196 2.77 -19.33 6.41
CA LYS A 196 2.20 -20.62 5.97
C LYS A 196 0.98 -20.98 6.80
#